data_AF-A0A7V8BMB5-F1
#
_entry.id   AF-A0A7V8BMB5-F1
#
_cell.length_a   1.000
_cell.length_b   1.000
_cell.length_c   1.000
_cell.angle_alpha   90.00
_cell.angle_beta   90.00
_cell.angle_gamma   90.00
#
_symmetry.space_group_name_H-M   'P 1'
#
loop_
_entity.id
_entity.type
_entity.pdbx_description
1 polymer ?
#
loop_
_entity_poly.entity_id
_entity_poly.type
_entity_poly.pdbx_seq_one_letter_code
_entity_poly.pdbx_strand_id
1 'polypeptide(L)'
;MTKPADAADPMELVGVPVPGGDVHAMVRCLVEEFVLLGWDEQRVMQLFARPCFAAPHRIYRERGAEYVRSIIREVAAAWTPDSSREERSDA
;
A
#
# COMPACT_ATOMS: atom_id res chain seq x y z
N MET A 1 11.74 -32.22 0.25
CA MET A 1 11.94 -31.96 1.70
C MET A 1 12.61 -30.59 1.81
N THR A 2 11.88 -29.53 2.17
CA THR A 2 12.44 -28.18 2.31
C THR A 2 13.10 -28.06 3.68
N LYS A 3 14.36 -27.63 3.73
CA LYS A 3 15.06 -27.37 5.00
C LYS A 3 14.35 -26.21 5.73
N PRO A 4 14.04 -26.32 7.03
CA PRO A 4 13.48 -25.20 7.79
C PRO A 4 14.46 -24.02 7.82
N ALA A 5 13.93 -22.81 7.83
CA ALA A 5 14.72 -21.59 8.01
C ALA A 5 15.53 -21.69 9.31
N ASP A 6 16.81 -21.30 9.24
CA ASP A 6 17.68 -21.26 10.41
C ASP A 6 17.41 -19.96 11.18
N ALA A 7 17.03 -20.07 12.45
CA ALA A 7 16.74 -18.91 13.29
C ALA A 7 17.97 -18.03 13.56
N ALA A 8 19.17 -18.52 13.27
CA ALA A 8 20.41 -17.77 13.37
C ALA A 8 20.97 -17.36 12.00
N ASP A 9 20.16 -17.39 10.93
CA ASP A 9 20.61 -16.97 9.59
C ASP A 9 20.92 -15.47 9.58
N PRO A 10 22.21 -15.06 9.44
CA PRO A 10 22.56 -13.65 9.38
C PRO A 10 22.05 -12.96 8.11
N MET A 11 21.60 -13.72 7.10
CA MET A 11 21.03 -13.21 5.85
C MET A 11 19.50 -13.14 5.89
N GLU A 12 18.85 -13.45 7.02
CA GLU A 12 17.41 -13.26 7.17
C GLU A 12 17.03 -11.79 6.92
N LEU A 13 16.05 -11.57 6.05
CA LEU A 13 15.54 -10.22 5.79
C LEU A 13 14.69 -9.74 6.97
N VAL A 14 15.29 -8.93 7.83
CA VAL A 14 14.60 -8.30 8.97
C VAL A 14 14.25 -6.86 8.64
N GLY A 15 12.96 -6.53 8.71
CA GLY A 15 12.49 -5.15 8.59
C GLY A 15 12.82 -4.34 9.84
N VAL A 16 13.57 -3.25 9.70
CA VAL A 16 13.96 -2.37 10.80
C VAL A 16 13.34 -0.98 10.62
N PRO A 17 12.72 -0.38 11.65
CA PRO A 17 12.19 0.97 11.56
C PRO A 17 13.33 1.99 11.38
N VAL A 18 13.19 2.89 10.41
CA VAL A 18 14.09 4.03 10.22
C VAL A 18 13.55 5.23 11.01
N PRO A 19 14.31 5.80 11.96
CA PRO A 19 13.88 6.99 12.70
C PRO A 19 13.60 8.18 11.78
N GLY A 20 12.56 8.95 12.10
CA GLY A 20 12.17 10.12 11.31
C GLY A 20 11.42 9.82 10.00
N GLY A 21 11.08 8.55 9.75
CA GLY A 21 10.24 8.19 8.60
C GLY A 21 8.82 8.75 8.69
N ASP A 22 8.29 9.16 7.54
CA ASP A 22 6.89 9.57 7.41
C ASP A 22 6.03 8.36 6.99
N VAL A 23 5.31 7.80 7.96
CA VAL A 23 4.38 6.68 7.74
C VAL A 23 3.28 7.06 6.74
N HIS A 24 2.80 8.30 6.76
CA HIS A 24 1.75 8.73 5.86
C HIS A 24 2.24 8.75 4.41
N ALA A 25 3.42 9.34 4.17
CA ALA A 25 4.05 9.30 2.86
C ALA A 25 4.30 7.87 2.37
N MET A 26 4.77 6.98 3.24
CA MET A 26 4.98 5.57 2.90
C MET A 26 3.68 4.87 2.49
N VAL A 27 2.58 5.06 3.24
CA VAL A 27 1.28 4.47 2.90
C VAL A 27 0.77 5.02 1.57
N ARG A 28 0.88 6.33 1.37
CA ARG A 28 0.49 6.99 0.11
C ARG A 28 1.22 6.39 -1.08
N CYS A 29 2.56 6.25 -1.00
CA CYS A 29 3.35 5.65 -2.08
C CYS A 29 2.96 4.19 -2.36
N LEU A 30 2.75 3.38 -1.32
CA LEU A 30 2.30 1.99 -1.49
C LEU A 30 0.93 1.93 -2.18
N VAL A 31 -0.02 2.75 -1.74
CA VAL A 31 -1.36 2.80 -2.34
C VAL A 31 -1.30 3.27 -3.79
N GLU A 32 -0.51 4.29 -4.09
CA GLU A 32 -0.32 4.82 -5.46
C GLU A 32 0.13 3.75 -6.43
N GLU A 33 1.12 2.93 -6.05
CA GLU A 33 1.63 1.86 -6.90
C GLU A 33 0.51 0.93 -7.38
N PHE A 34 -0.38 0.50 -6.48
CA PHE A 34 -1.44 -0.44 -6.84
C PHE A 34 -2.66 0.22 -7.49
N VAL A 35 -3.01 1.45 -7.10
CA VAL A 35 -4.09 2.20 -7.76
C VAL A 35 -3.72 2.48 -9.22
N LEU A 36 -2.46 2.87 -9.49
CA LEU A 36 -1.97 3.09 -10.86
C LEU A 36 -1.93 1.81 -11.70
N LEU A 37 -1.81 0.65 -11.07
CA LEU A 37 -1.97 -0.66 -11.71
C LEU A 37 -3.45 -1.07 -11.90
N GLY A 38 -4.40 -0.20 -11.59
CA GLY A 38 -5.84 -0.43 -11.77
C GLY A 38 -6.48 -1.27 -10.68
N TRP A 39 -5.88 -1.36 -9.48
CA TRP A 39 -6.48 -2.09 -8.37
C TRP A 39 -7.54 -1.25 -7.66
N ASP A 40 -8.66 -1.88 -7.30
CA ASP A 40 -9.74 -1.25 -6.54
C ASP A 40 -9.43 -1.15 -5.02
N GLU A 41 -10.25 -0.40 -4.30
CA GLU A 41 -10.08 -0.18 -2.85
C GLU A 41 -10.01 -1.50 -2.08
N GLN A 42 -10.85 -2.47 -2.43
CA GLN A 42 -10.90 -3.76 -1.73
C GLN A 42 -9.60 -4.54 -1.90
N ARG A 43 -9.07 -4.60 -3.13
CA ARG A 43 -7.85 -5.33 -3.45
C ARG A 43 -6.62 -4.68 -2.83
N VAL A 44 -6.53 -3.35 -2.85
CA VAL A 44 -5.46 -2.63 -2.15
C VAL A 44 -5.54 -2.87 -0.63
N MET A 45 -6.75 -2.82 -0.06
CA MET A 45 -6.95 -3.06 1.38
C MET A 45 -6.49 -4.45 1.84
N GLN A 46 -6.50 -5.47 0.97
CA GLN A 46 -6.00 -6.81 1.31
C GLN A 46 -4.49 -6.84 1.62
N LEU A 47 -3.71 -5.93 1.04
CA LEU A 47 -2.28 -5.80 1.35
C LEU A 47 -2.07 -5.41 2.82
N PHE A 48 -2.94 -4.56 3.34
CA PHE A 48 -2.91 -4.08 4.72
C PHE A 48 -3.53 -5.09 5.71
N ALA A 49 -4.55 -5.84 5.29
CA ALA A 49 -5.24 -6.79 6.17
C ALA A 49 -4.45 -8.09 6.43
N ARG A 50 -3.53 -8.49 5.53
CA ARG A 50 -2.87 -9.79 5.58
C ARG A 50 -1.51 -9.74 6.31
N PRO A 51 -1.27 -10.58 7.33
CA PRO A 51 -0.02 -10.59 8.10
C PRO A 51 1.25 -10.88 7.30
N CYS A 52 1.13 -11.56 6.15
CA CYS A 52 2.28 -11.84 5.29
C CYS A 52 2.89 -10.58 4.65
N PHE A 53 2.18 -9.45 4.65
CA PHE A 53 2.72 -8.15 4.27
C PHE A 53 3.10 -7.38 5.53
N ALA A 54 4.26 -7.69 6.10
CA ALA A 54 4.65 -7.25 7.44
C ALA A 54 4.53 -5.72 7.66
N ALA A 55 5.06 -4.90 6.75
CA ALA A 55 5.03 -3.44 6.89
C ALA A 55 3.60 -2.85 6.71
N PRO A 56 2.87 -3.12 5.62
CA PRO A 56 1.47 -2.68 5.49
C PRO A 56 0.58 -3.15 6.64
N HIS A 57 0.74 -4.40 7.06
CA HIS A 57 -0.06 -4.97 8.15
C HIS A 57 0.24 -4.33 9.50
N ARG A 58 1.51 -4.01 9.77
CA ARG A 58 1.88 -3.26 10.97
C ARG A 58 1.19 -1.90 11.01
N ILE A 59 1.22 -1.15 9.90
CA ILE A 59 0.56 0.15 9.81
C ILE A 59 -0.94 0.01 10.04
N TYR A 60 -1.58 -0.98 9.43
CA TYR A 60 -2.99 -1.28 9.62
C TYR A 60 -3.35 -1.54 11.07
N ARG A 61 -2.50 -2.29 11.80
CA ARG A 61 -2.68 -2.56 13.24
C ARG A 61 -2.48 -1.31 14.10
N GLU A 62 -1.56 -0.44 13.73
CA GLU A 62 -1.22 0.78 14.50
C GLU A 62 -2.16 1.97 14.22
N ARG A 63 -2.73 2.07 13.01
CA ARG A 63 -3.53 3.22 12.56
C ARG A 63 -5.01 2.88 12.32
N GLY A 64 -5.33 1.61 12.15
CA GLY A 64 -6.69 1.13 11.91
C GLY A 64 -7.13 1.17 10.44
N ALA A 65 -8.29 0.57 10.19
CA ALA A 65 -8.81 0.36 8.84
C ALA A 65 -9.20 1.67 8.14
N GLU A 66 -9.85 2.59 8.85
CA GLU A 66 -10.37 3.80 8.22
C GLU A 66 -9.24 4.74 7.76
N TYR A 67 -8.15 4.83 8.51
CA TYR A 67 -6.95 5.56 8.09
C TYR A 67 -6.41 5.07 6.75
N VAL A 68 -6.35 3.75 6.55
CA VAL A 68 -5.88 3.19 5.28
C VAL A 68 -6.89 3.47 4.17
N ARG A 69 -8.19 3.28 4.43
CA ARG A 69 -9.26 3.54 3.45
C ARG A 69 -9.29 5.00 3.01
N SER A 70 -9.11 5.95 3.92
CA SER A 70 -9.09 7.37 3.57
C SER A 70 -7.97 7.70 2.58
N ILE A 71 -6.78 7.13 2.78
CA ILE A 71 -5.64 7.33 1.86
C ILE A 71 -5.92 6.65 0.51
N ILE A 72 -6.50 5.44 0.51
CA ILE A 72 -6.88 4.76 -0.74
C ILE A 72 -7.85 5.61 -1.56
N ARG A 73 -8.88 6.17 -0.93
CA ARG A 73 -9.86 7.03 -1.60
C ARG A 73 -9.25 8.33 -2.11
N GLU A 74 -8.37 8.95 -1.31
CA GLU A 74 -7.64 10.16 -1.70
C GLU A 74 -6.80 9.91 -2.96
N VAL A 75 -6.02 8.83 -2.96
CA VAL A 75 -5.17 8.46 -4.09
C VAL A 75 -6.01 8.09 -5.32
N ALA A 76 -7.06 7.28 -5.15
CA ALA A 76 -7.96 6.93 -6.25
C ALA A 76 -8.60 8.17 -6.89
N ALA A 77 -9.05 9.13 -6.08
CA ALA A 77 -9.61 10.38 -6.58
C ALA A 77 -8.57 11.23 -7.33
N ALA A 78 -7.32 11.24 -6.87
CA ALA A 78 -6.23 11.98 -7.52
C ALA A 78 -5.84 11.41 -8.90
N TRP A 79 -6.05 10.11 -9.12
CA TRP A 79 -5.64 9.40 -10.34
C TRP A 79 -6.79 8.91 -11.22
N THR A 80 -8.05 9.17 -10.84
CA THR A 80 -9.19 8.92 -11.73
C THR A 80 -9.12 9.92 -12.89
N PRO A 81 -9.06 9.47 -14.16
CA PRO A 81 -9.12 10.38 -15.29
C PRO A 81 -10.39 11.23 -15.18
N ASP A 82 -10.23 12.55 -15.32
CA ASP A 82 -11.38 13.43 -15.50
C ASP A 82 -12.03 13.06 -16.84
N SER A 83 -13.08 12.24 -16.79
CA SER A 83 -13.87 11.82 -17.95
C SER A 83 -14.52 12.99 -18.70
N SER A 84 -14.38 14.23 -18.21
CA SER A 84 -14.80 15.45 -18.90
C SER A 84 -13.71 16.11 -19.79
N ARG A 85 -12.51 15.51 -19.90
CA ARG A 85 -11.45 15.96 -20.81
C ARG A 85 -11.38 15.23 -22.16
N GLU A 86 -12.06 14.09 -22.32
CA GLU A 86 -12.01 13.30 -23.56
C GLU A 86 -12.94 13.84 -24.67
N GLU A 87 -13.95 14.65 -24.35
CA GLU A 87 -14.93 15.17 -25.34
C GLU A 87 -14.46 16.45 -26.06
N ARG A 88 -13.24 16.94 -25.83
CA ARG A 88 -12.73 18.21 -26.39
C ARG A 88 -11.55 18.07 -27.36
N SER A 89 -11.37 16.88 -27.94
CA SER A 89 -10.32 16.64 -28.95
C SER A 89 -10.85 16.33 -30.35
N ASP A 90 -12.17 16.31 -30.57
CA ASP A 90 -12.78 16.14 -31.88
C ASP A 90 -13.90 17.18 -32.09
N ALA A 91 -13.52 18.45 -32.29
CA ALA A 91 -14.40 19.50 -32.80
C ALA A 91 -13.59 20.57 -33.56
#